data_AF-A0A523FHG2-F1
#
_entry.id   AF-A0A523FHG2-F1
#
_cell.length_a   1.000
_cell.length_b   1.000
_cell.length_c   1.000
_cell.angle_alpha   90.00
_cell.angle_beta   90.00
_cell.angle_gamma   90.00
#
_symmetry.space_group_name_H-M   'P 1'
#
loop_
_entity.id
_entity.type
_entity.pdbx_description
1 polymer ?
#
loop_
_entity_poly.entity_id
_entity_poly.type
_entity_poly.pdbx_seq_one_letter_code
_entity_poly.pdbx_strand_id
1 'polypeptide(L)'
;MILWLAISGLAALVIGTLLWAVVRSSAPASEISPTDTRFLEDQLDAAEDAESRAEIGRRLLAAARITAPVTYTTMGGGARRALIVAIVLLVPLTAALLYGLLGKPGQPSQYRGLQSIEEITADASIEELVPYMASIMRQRADDAQGWALLAQQASRIGRHDLAVIAFINLNRLDPLSAQIVASLAEAKIAEAQGLVTPDARKLLVQSLEMVPDLSSPQYYLGLYDLQQGNPDSAAKRWQSLLDNSPTDAPWVPRVRQALDQLAAGG
;
A
#
# COMPACT_ATOMS: atom_id res chain seq x y z
N MET A 1 9.77 19.86 -2.91
CA MET A 1 9.84 20.78 -1.76
C MET A 1 8.46 21.19 -1.24
N ILE A 2 7.54 21.65 -2.10
CA ILE A 2 6.20 22.16 -1.69
C ILE A 2 5.36 21.14 -0.92
N LEU A 3 5.38 19.86 -1.32
CA LEU A 3 4.61 18.79 -0.66
C LEU A 3 5.09 18.52 0.79
N TRP A 4 6.39 18.59 1.03
CA TRP A 4 6.97 18.41 2.37
C TRP A 4 6.68 19.60 3.30
N LEU A 5 6.61 20.81 2.75
CA LEU A 5 6.18 22.00 3.49
C LEU A 5 4.69 21.94 3.84
N ALA A 6 3.85 21.42 2.93
CA ALA A 6 2.42 21.23 3.17
C ALA A 6 2.15 20.21 4.29
N ILE A 7 2.85 19.07 4.29
CA ILE A 7 2.72 18.03 5.33
C ILE A 7 3.19 18.57 6.69
N SER A 8 4.32 19.28 6.72
CA SER A 8 4.86 19.86 7.97
C SER A 8 3.93 20.95 8.55
N GLY A 9 3.32 21.76 7.68
CA GLY A 9 2.34 22.76 8.08
C GLY A 9 1.07 22.15 8.68
N LEU A 10 0.54 21.08 8.08
CA LEU A 10 -0.63 20.37 8.59
C LEU A 10 -0.36 19.74 9.97
N ALA A 11 0.82 19.12 10.14
CA ALA A 11 1.21 18.52 11.42
C ALA A 11 1.33 19.57 12.54
N ALA A 12 1.93 20.74 12.25
CA ALA A 12 2.03 21.84 13.21
C ALA A 12 0.65 22.39 13.62
N LEU A 13 -0.29 22.46 12.67
CA LEU A 13 -1.65 22.93 12.92
C LEU A 13 -2.42 21.97 13.85
N VAL A 14 -2.29 20.65 13.65
CA VAL A 14 -2.92 19.63 14.51
C VAL A 14 -2.35 19.65 15.92
N ILE A 15 -1.03 19.83 16.06
CA ILE A 15 -0.37 19.93 17.37
C ILE A 15 -0.82 21.22 18.08
N GLY A 16 -0.92 22.33 17.35
CA GLY A 16 -1.37 23.62 17.90
C GLY A 16 -2.80 23.57 18.42
N THR A 17 -3.73 22.94 17.69
CA THR A 17 -5.14 22.84 18.11
C THR A 17 -5.32 21.93 19.32
N LEU A 18 -4.57 20.82 19.41
CA LEU A 18 -4.55 19.96 20.59
C LEU A 18 -4.00 20.67 21.83
N LEU A 19 -2.92 21.45 21.69
CA LEU A 19 -2.37 22.23 22.79
C LEU A 19 -3.33 23.32 23.25
N TRP A 20 -3.99 24.02 22.32
CA TRP A 20 -4.96 25.06 22.64
C TRP A 20 -6.23 24.52 23.32
N ALA A 21 -6.76 23.38 22.86
CA ALA A 21 -7.91 22.72 23.47
C ALA A 21 -7.63 22.28 24.93
N VAL A 22 -6.38 21.93 25.24
CA VAL A 22 -5.95 21.53 26.59
C VAL A 22 -5.76 22.73 27.50
N VAL A 23 -5.30 23.88 26.99
CA VAL A 23 -5.19 25.11 27.79
C VAL A 23 -6.59 25.68 28.10
N ARG A 24 -7.56 25.49 27.19
CA ARG A 24 -8.90 26.05 27.32
C ARG A 24 -9.89 25.18 28.10
N SER A 25 -9.58 23.92 28.39
CA SER A 25 -10.50 22.99 29.09
C SER A 25 -10.53 23.11 30.62
N SER A 26 -9.95 24.18 31.19
CA SER A 26 -10.15 24.52 32.60
C SER A 26 -11.41 25.39 32.76
N ALA A 27 -12.59 24.81 32.55
CA ALA A 27 -13.82 25.36 33.10
C ALA A 27 -13.97 24.81 34.53
N PRO A 28 -14.08 25.66 35.57
CA PRO A 28 -14.27 25.15 36.93
C PRO A 28 -15.62 24.44 37.03
N ALA A 29 -15.60 23.20 37.51
CA ALA A 29 -16.78 22.46 37.92
C ALA A 29 -17.52 23.27 39.00
N SER A 30 -18.85 23.34 38.93
CA SER A 30 -19.71 24.08 39.84
C SER A 30 -19.46 23.68 41.30
N GLU A 31 -18.70 24.51 42.01
CA GLU A 31 -18.47 24.41 43.45
C GLU A 31 -19.72 24.94 44.17
N ILE A 32 -20.38 24.09 44.97
CA ILE A 32 -21.49 24.54 45.83
C ILE A 32 -20.88 25.49 46.86
N SER A 33 -21.36 26.74 46.88
CA SER A 33 -20.77 27.79 47.69
C SER A 33 -20.89 27.44 49.18
N PRO A 34 -19.87 27.71 50.02
CA PRO A 34 -19.93 27.47 51.47
C PRO A 34 -21.08 28.20 52.21
N THR A 35 -21.76 29.11 51.52
CA THR A 35 -23.02 29.73 51.98
C THR A 35 -24.20 28.76 51.93
N ASP A 36 -24.26 27.87 50.92
CA ASP A 36 -25.38 26.94 50.71
C ASP A 36 -25.36 25.79 51.73
N THR A 37 -24.17 25.36 52.19
CA THR A 37 -24.04 24.34 53.24
C THR A 37 -24.52 24.88 54.60
N ARG A 38 -24.16 26.13 54.96
CA ARG A 38 -24.64 26.77 56.19
C ARG A 38 -26.16 26.96 56.21
N PHE A 39 -26.75 27.28 55.07
CA PHE A 39 -28.21 27.43 54.96
C PHE A 39 -28.97 26.11 55.15
N LEU A 40 -28.36 24.98 54.80
CA LEU A 40 -28.93 23.65 55.03
C LEU A 40 -28.73 23.17 56.47
N GLU A 41 -27.63 23.56 57.13
CA GLU A 41 -27.39 23.32 58.55
C GLU A 41 -28.39 24.07 59.44
N ASP A 42 -28.67 25.35 59.14
CA ASP A 42 -29.64 26.16 59.88
C ASP A 42 -31.08 25.59 59.76
N GLN A 43 -31.46 25.10 58.59
CA GLN A 43 -32.75 24.42 58.38
C GLN A 43 -32.85 23.07 59.08
N LEU A 44 -31.72 22.38 59.31
CA LEU A 44 -31.71 21.12 60.06
C LEU A 44 -31.97 21.35 61.54
N ASP A 45 -31.40 22.42 62.11
CA ASP A 45 -31.63 22.81 63.50
C ASP A 45 -33.06 23.34 63.73
N ALA A 46 -33.61 24.04 62.73
CA ALA A 46 -34.97 24.60 62.79
C ALA A 46 -36.10 23.57 62.55
N ALA A 47 -35.80 22.37 62.06
CA ALA A 47 -36.83 21.36 61.82
C ALA A 47 -37.33 20.76 63.15
N GLU A 48 -38.65 20.75 63.39
CA GLU A 48 -39.25 20.22 64.63
C GLU A 48 -39.51 18.70 64.58
N ASP A 49 -39.85 18.18 63.39
CA ASP A 49 -40.22 16.78 63.20
C ASP A 49 -39.04 15.90 62.78
N ALA A 50 -39.00 14.67 63.31
CA ALA A 50 -37.94 13.70 63.05
C ALA A 50 -37.85 13.29 61.56
N GLU A 51 -38.98 13.28 60.85
CA GLU A 51 -39.04 12.90 59.43
C GLU A 51 -38.42 13.98 58.53
N SER A 52 -38.69 15.26 58.81
CA SER A 52 -38.09 16.39 58.11
C SER A 52 -36.58 16.48 58.33
N ARG A 53 -36.12 16.26 59.57
CA ARG A 53 -34.68 16.18 59.90
C ARG A 53 -33.99 15.05 59.13
N ALA A 54 -34.64 13.90 58.99
CA ALA A 54 -34.08 12.77 58.26
C ALA A 54 -33.93 13.06 56.76
N GLU A 55 -34.89 13.75 56.14
CA GLU A 55 -34.84 14.12 54.72
C GLU A 55 -33.80 15.23 54.45
N ILE A 56 -33.71 16.25 55.32
CA ILE A 56 -32.69 17.31 55.22
C ILE A 56 -31.29 16.73 55.42
N GLY A 57 -31.09 15.89 56.44
CA GLY A 57 -29.82 15.19 56.67
C GLY A 57 -29.42 14.29 55.50
N ARG A 58 -30.37 13.61 54.86
CA ARG A 58 -30.12 12.79 53.68
C ARG A 58 -29.69 13.63 52.47
N ARG A 59 -30.26 14.83 52.29
CA ARG A 59 -29.85 15.79 51.25
C ARG A 59 -28.47 16.38 51.51
N LEU A 60 -28.15 16.70 52.77
CA LEU A 60 -26.83 17.17 53.18
C LEU A 60 -25.75 16.11 52.94
N LEU A 61 -26.04 14.84 53.26
CA LEU A 61 -25.17 13.70 52.97
C LEU A 61 -25.03 13.42 51.47
N ALA A 62 -26.09 13.59 50.68
CA ALA A 62 -26.03 13.46 49.23
C ALA A 62 -25.19 14.56 48.59
N ALA A 63 -25.34 15.82 49.04
CA ALA A 63 -24.51 16.94 48.62
C ALA A 63 -23.03 16.71 49.00
N ALA A 64 -22.76 16.25 50.22
CA ALA A 64 -21.41 15.89 50.67
C ALA A 64 -20.79 14.73 49.87
N ARG A 65 -21.61 13.78 49.39
CA ARG A 65 -21.17 12.69 48.50
C ARG A 65 -20.85 13.16 47.09
N ILE A 66 -21.49 14.20 46.58
CA ILE A 66 -21.15 14.81 45.29
C ILE A 66 -19.81 15.57 45.39
N THR A 67 -19.47 16.08 46.57
CA THR A 67 -18.16 16.67 46.87
C THR A 67 -17.07 15.64 47.20
N ALA A 68 -17.42 14.36 47.36
CA ALA A 68 -16.41 13.32 47.55
C ALA A 68 -15.58 13.22 46.25
N PRO A 69 -14.26 13.49 46.30
CA PRO A 69 -13.45 13.42 45.10
C PRO A 69 -13.47 11.97 44.61
N VAL A 70 -14.15 11.72 43.48
CA VAL A 70 -14.00 10.47 42.75
C VAL A 70 -12.51 10.35 42.45
N THR A 71 -11.85 9.43 43.13
CA THR A 71 -10.40 9.22 43.00
C THR A 71 -10.16 8.49 41.69
N TYR A 72 -10.28 9.21 40.58
CA TYR A 72 -9.54 8.84 39.40
C TYR A 72 -8.08 8.96 39.82
N THR A 73 -7.31 7.87 39.75
CA THR A 73 -5.84 7.92 39.76
C THR A 73 -5.40 8.72 38.55
N THR A 74 -5.51 10.04 38.65
CA THR A 74 -4.95 10.98 37.72
C THR A 74 -3.46 10.95 37.99
N MET A 75 -2.68 10.51 37.00
CA MET A 75 -1.24 10.74 37.03
C MET A 75 -1.01 12.23 37.32
N GLY A 76 -0.25 12.54 38.37
CA GLY A 76 0.02 13.92 38.79
C GLY A 76 0.47 14.77 37.60
N GLY A 77 0.15 16.07 37.59
CA GLY A 77 0.37 16.95 36.44
C GLY A 77 1.80 16.87 35.86
N GLY A 78 2.81 16.60 36.70
CA GLY A 78 4.18 16.30 36.27
C GLY A 78 4.34 14.96 35.53
N ALA A 79 3.72 13.88 36.03
CA ALA A 79 3.75 12.56 35.39
C ALA A 79 2.98 12.54 34.07
N ARG A 80 1.84 13.24 33.97
CA ARG A 80 1.10 13.41 32.71
C ARG A 80 1.93 14.21 31.69
N ARG A 81 2.59 15.29 32.12
CA ARG A 81 3.50 16.07 31.26
C ARG A 81 4.70 15.23 30.80
N ALA A 82 5.30 14.45 31.71
CA ALA A 82 6.41 13.55 31.38
C ALA A 82 6.01 12.47 30.38
N LEU A 83 4.81 11.87 30.53
CA LEU A 83 4.29 10.89 29.58
C LEU A 83 4.07 11.51 28.18
N ILE A 84 3.55 12.72 28.12
CA ILE A 84 3.34 13.44 26.84
C ILE A 84 4.68 13.75 26.18
N VAL A 85 5.65 14.27 26.94
CA VAL A 85 7.02 14.52 26.42
C VAL A 85 7.67 13.22 25.94
N ALA A 86 7.50 12.13 26.69
CA ALA A 86 8.00 10.82 26.29
C ALA A 86 7.38 10.37 24.96
N ILE A 87 6.07 10.49 24.76
CA ILE A 87 5.40 10.12 23.50
C ILE A 87 5.88 11.00 22.34
N VAL A 88 5.96 12.32 22.53
CA VAL A 88 6.40 13.27 21.50
C VAL A 88 7.84 13.00 21.06
N LEU A 89 8.70 12.48 21.94
CA LEU A 89 10.08 12.12 21.59
C LEU A 89 10.19 10.69 21.06
N LEU A 90 9.52 9.72 21.67
CA LEU A 90 9.66 8.31 21.29
C LEU A 90 9.05 8.02 19.93
N VAL A 91 7.89 8.58 19.59
CA VAL A 91 7.22 8.32 18.31
C VAL A 91 8.06 8.72 17.09
N PRO A 92 8.63 9.93 16.98
CA PRO A 92 9.49 10.26 15.86
C PRO A 92 10.81 9.48 15.88
N LEU A 93 11.33 9.14 17.07
CA LEU A 93 12.56 8.34 17.18
C LEU A 93 12.37 6.90 16.70
N THR A 94 11.26 6.26 17.08
CA THR A 94 10.90 4.92 16.59
C THR A 94 10.55 4.94 15.12
N ALA A 95 9.86 5.99 14.63
CA ALA A 95 9.63 6.17 13.20
C ALA A 95 10.94 6.33 12.42
N ALA A 96 11.90 7.11 12.92
CA ALA A 96 13.23 7.27 12.32
C ALA A 96 14.03 5.96 12.33
N LEU A 97 13.98 5.20 13.43
CA LEU A 97 14.63 3.89 13.55
C LEU A 97 14.01 2.87 12.59
N LEU A 98 12.68 2.77 12.53
CA LEU A 98 11.97 1.93 11.58
C LEU A 98 12.24 2.36 10.14
N TYR A 99 12.34 3.66 9.86
CA TYR A 99 12.74 4.16 8.54
C TYR A 99 14.19 3.80 8.19
N GLY A 100 15.09 3.76 9.17
CA GLY A 100 16.47 3.29 8.97
C GLY A 100 16.59 1.78 8.75
N LEU A 101 15.73 0.99 9.43
CA LEU A 101 15.75 -0.48 9.35
C LEU A 101 14.96 -1.04 8.15
N LEU A 102 13.80 -0.45 7.85
CA LEU A 102 12.86 -0.91 6.81
C LEU A 102 12.88 -0.03 5.56
N GLY A 103 13.18 1.26 5.72
CA GLY A 103 13.37 2.16 4.59
C GLY A 103 14.76 1.95 3.96
N LYS A 104 14.91 2.40 2.71
CA LYS A 104 16.21 2.43 2.01
C LYS A 104 16.75 3.87 2.03
N PRO A 105 17.32 4.37 3.15
CA PRO A 105 17.90 5.70 3.21
C PRO A 105 19.07 5.79 2.22
N GLY A 106 19.00 6.73 1.29
CA GLY A 106 20.08 6.95 0.31
C GLY A 106 19.84 6.36 -1.08
N GLN A 107 18.62 5.91 -1.43
CA GLN A 107 18.32 5.77 -2.86
C GLN A 107 18.44 7.15 -3.52
N PRO A 108 19.33 7.34 -4.50
CA PRO A 108 19.37 8.56 -5.28
C PRO A 108 17.97 8.75 -5.88
N SER A 109 17.41 9.95 -5.76
CA SER A 109 16.10 10.30 -6.30
C SER A 109 15.93 9.71 -7.70
N GLN A 110 14.89 8.90 -7.86
CA GLN A 110 14.51 8.09 -9.04
C GLN A 110 14.48 8.86 -10.38
N TYR A 111 14.60 10.19 -10.34
CA TYR A 111 14.73 11.07 -11.49
C TYR A 111 16.15 11.19 -12.06
N ARG A 112 17.21 10.71 -11.40
CA ARG A 112 18.58 10.89 -11.92
C ARG A 112 18.85 10.01 -13.15
N GLY A 113 18.27 8.81 -13.21
CA GLY A 113 18.34 7.94 -14.39
C GLY A 113 17.50 8.47 -15.56
N LEU A 114 16.34 9.07 -15.25
CA LEU A 114 15.49 9.73 -16.23
C LEU A 114 16.11 11.04 -16.73
N GLN A 115 16.79 11.82 -15.89
CA GLN A 115 17.53 13.01 -16.29
C GLN A 115 18.68 12.68 -17.26
N SER A 116 19.41 11.59 -17.05
CA SER A 116 20.44 11.15 -18.01
C SER A 116 19.86 10.67 -19.34
N ILE A 117 18.59 10.26 -19.39
CA ILE A 117 17.90 9.92 -20.64
C ILE A 117 17.36 11.22 -21.26
N GLU A 118 16.71 12.08 -20.48
CA GLU A 118 16.12 13.36 -20.89
C GLU A 118 17.15 14.37 -21.43
N GLU A 119 18.38 14.36 -20.90
CA GLU A 119 19.51 15.17 -21.34
C GLU A 119 20.15 14.66 -22.65
N ILE A 120 19.86 13.40 -23.05
CA ILE A 120 20.29 12.79 -24.33
C ILE A 120 19.17 12.86 -25.40
N THR A 121 17.91 13.08 -25.01
CA THR A 121 16.70 12.84 -25.83
C THR A 121 16.10 14.06 -26.53
N ALA A 122 16.85 15.09 -26.89
CA ALA A 122 16.23 16.19 -27.66
C ALA A 122 15.74 15.72 -29.05
N ASP A 123 16.39 14.72 -29.68
CA ASP A 123 16.10 14.26 -31.05
C ASP A 123 16.19 12.74 -31.30
N ALA A 124 16.53 11.91 -30.30
CA ALA A 124 16.75 10.47 -30.51
C ALA A 124 15.43 9.67 -30.48
N SER A 125 15.24 8.77 -31.46
CA SER A 125 14.10 7.85 -31.50
C SER A 125 14.21 6.78 -30.41
N ILE A 126 13.08 6.26 -29.92
CA ILE A 126 13.06 5.21 -28.88
C ILE A 126 13.83 3.97 -29.37
N GLU A 127 13.81 3.71 -30.68
CA GLU A 127 14.52 2.65 -31.37
C GLU A 127 16.05 2.72 -31.17
N GLU A 128 16.62 3.92 -31.09
CA GLU A 128 18.05 4.15 -30.85
C GLU A 128 18.39 4.15 -29.35
N LEU A 129 17.46 4.58 -28.50
CA LEU A 129 17.65 4.69 -27.06
C LEU A 129 17.62 3.33 -26.34
N VAL A 130 16.79 2.38 -26.80
CA VAL A 130 16.65 1.06 -26.15
C VAL A 130 17.98 0.27 -26.15
N PRO A 131 18.73 0.16 -27.26
CA PRO A 131 20.06 -0.45 -27.27
C PRO A 131 21.06 0.25 -26.34
N TYR A 132 21.02 1.59 -26.31
CA TYR A 132 21.89 2.37 -25.42
C TYR A 132 21.56 2.09 -23.95
N MET A 133 20.28 2.09 -23.58
CA MET A 133 19.83 1.73 -22.25
C MET A 133 20.30 0.31 -21.86
N ALA A 134 20.18 -0.67 -22.76
CA ALA A 134 20.68 -2.03 -22.53
C ALA A 134 22.20 -2.06 -22.27
N SER A 135 22.99 -1.20 -22.92
CA SER A 135 24.43 -1.09 -22.69
C SER A 135 24.76 -0.57 -21.29
N ILE A 136 23.99 0.41 -20.79
CA ILE A 136 24.15 0.95 -19.43
C ILE A 136 23.75 -0.09 -18.39
N MET A 137 22.67 -0.85 -18.63
CA MET A 137 22.18 -1.84 -17.67
C MET A 137 23.19 -2.96 -17.39
N ARG A 138 24.12 -3.25 -18.31
CA ARG A 138 25.22 -4.19 -18.05
C ARG A 138 26.12 -3.74 -16.89
N GLN A 139 26.26 -2.43 -16.67
CA GLN A 139 27.04 -1.87 -15.56
C GLN A 139 26.18 -1.69 -14.29
N ARG A 140 24.85 -1.77 -14.42
CA ARG A 140 23.87 -1.61 -13.34
C ARG A 140 23.04 -2.90 -13.18
N ALA A 141 23.74 -4.02 -13.03
CA ALA A 141 23.11 -5.35 -13.06
C ALA A 141 22.00 -5.53 -12.01
N ASP A 142 22.08 -4.84 -10.87
CA ASP A 142 21.11 -4.96 -9.77
C ASP A 142 19.99 -3.91 -9.78
N ASP A 143 19.90 -3.10 -10.85
CA ASP A 143 18.82 -2.12 -11.03
C ASP A 143 17.56 -2.77 -11.60
N ALA A 144 16.75 -3.36 -10.72
CA ALA A 144 15.49 -4.01 -11.11
C ALA A 144 14.54 -3.06 -11.86
N GLN A 145 14.53 -1.76 -11.52
CA GLN A 145 13.66 -0.79 -12.16
C GLN A 145 14.14 -0.46 -13.58
N GLY A 146 15.45 -0.31 -13.76
CA GLY A 146 16.07 -0.13 -15.07
C GLY A 146 15.81 -1.31 -16.00
N TRP A 147 15.92 -2.54 -15.50
CA TRP A 147 15.56 -3.74 -16.25
C TRP A 147 14.07 -3.81 -16.60
N ALA A 148 13.18 -3.42 -15.68
CA ALA A 148 11.74 -3.38 -15.95
C ALA A 148 11.38 -2.36 -17.05
N LEU A 149 12.00 -1.18 -17.02
CA LEU A 149 11.80 -0.18 -18.06
C LEU A 149 12.33 -0.68 -19.41
N LEU A 150 13.53 -1.29 -19.44
CA LEU A 150 14.07 -1.89 -20.65
C LEU A 150 13.17 -2.98 -21.20
N ALA A 151 12.68 -3.89 -20.36
CA ALA A 151 11.77 -4.95 -20.77
C ALA A 151 10.49 -4.38 -21.42
N GLN A 152 9.90 -3.36 -20.80
CA GLN A 152 8.68 -2.72 -21.32
C GLN A 152 8.93 -2.01 -22.66
N GLN A 153 9.96 -1.18 -22.74
CA GLN A 153 10.23 -0.40 -23.96
C GLN A 153 10.66 -1.31 -25.10
N ALA A 154 11.58 -2.26 -24.85
CA ALA A 154 12.01 -3.23 -25.84
C ALA A 154 10.84 -4.08 -26.37
N SER A 155 9.92 -4.51 -25.49
CA SER A 155 8.71 -5.24 -25.91
C SER A 155 7.80 -4.39 -26.80
N ARG A 156 7.62 -3.10 -26.49
CA ARG A 156 6.77 -2.18 -27.27
C ARG A 156 7.28 -1.96 -28.69
N ILE A 157 8.59 -1.84 -28.86
CA ILE A 157 9.21 -1.59 -30.17
C ILE A 157 9.59 -2.88 -30.93
N GLY A 158 9.18 -4.04 -30.43
CA GLY A 158 9.47 -5.33 -31.08
C GLY A 158 10.93 -5.80 -30.97
N ARG A 159 11.74 -5.19 -30.11
CA ARG A 159 13.11 -5.65 -29.78
C ARG A 159 13.07 -6.80 -28.79
N HIS A 160 12.52 -7.93 -29.25
CA HIS A 160 12.28 -9.11 -28.43
C HIS A 160 13.58 -9.70 -27.84
N ASP A 161 14.69 -9.60 -28.57
CA ASP A 161 16.04 -9.97 -28.11
C ASP A 161 16.41 -9.23 -26.80
N LEU A 162 16.22 -7.92 -26.77
CA LEU A 162 16.51 -7.09 -25.61
C LEU A 162 15.46 -7.28 -24.50
N ALA A 163 14.20 -7.51 -24.86
CA ALA A 163 13.16 -7.81 -23.89
C ALA A 163 13.45 -9.12 -23.13
N VAL A 164 13.87 -10.18 -23.84
CA VAL A 164 14.26 -11.46 -23.22
C VAL A 164 15.43 -11.25 -22.26
N ILE A 165 16.47 -10.52 -22.66
CA ILE A 165 17.62 -10.21 -21.79
C ILE A 165 17.17 -9.45 -20.53
N ALA A 166 16.27 -8.48 -20.68
CA ALA A 166 15.77 -7.70 -19.56
C ALA A 166 14.95 -8.56 -18.58
N PHE A 167 14.04 -9.39 -19.08
CA PHE A 167 13.25 -10.30 -18.25
C PHE A 167 14.10 -11.39 -17.58
N ILE A 168 15.19 -11.86 -18.20
CA ILE A 168 16.15 -12.76 -17.55
C ILE A 168 16.77 -12.10 -16.33
N ASN A 169 17.18 -10.83 -16.46
CA ASN A 169 17.76 -10.08 -15.34
C ASN A 169 16.73 -9.77 -14.25
N LEU A 170 15.49 -9.47 -14.62
CA LEU A 170 14.40 -9.34 -13.65
C LEU A 170 14.15 -10.64 -12.89
N ASN A 171 14.12 -11.78 -13.58
CA ASN A 171 13.92 -13.08 -12.96
C ASN A 171 15.10 -13.46 -12.04
N ARG A 172 16.33 -13.03 -12.37
CA ARG A 172 17.49 -13.18 -11.49
C ARG A 172 17.32 -12.38 -10.19
N LEU A 173 16.75 -11.17 -10.28
CA LEU A 173 16.58 -10.26 -9.15
C LEU A 173 15.37 -10.58 -8.28
N ASP A 174 14.30 -11.11 -8.88
CA ASP A 174 13.09 -11.53 -8.21
C ASP A 174 12.58 -12.87 -8.79
N PRO A 175 13.19 -14.00 -8.38
CA PRO A 175 12.85 -15.33 -8.90
C PRO A 175 11.51 -15.87 -8.39
N LEU A 176 10.86 -15.19 -7.44
CA LEU A 176 9.59 -15.62 -6.84
C LEU A 176 8.37 -14.98 -7.51
N SER A 177 8.60 -14.06 -8.46
CA SER A 177 7.53 -13.39 -9.19
C SER A 177 7.05 -14.24 -10.36
N ALA A 178 5.90 -14.90 -10.18
CA ALA A 178 5.20 -15.63 -11.24
C ALA A 178 4.93 -14.75 -12.47
N GLN A 179 4.67 -13.46 -12.25
CA GLN A 179 4.45 -12.49 -13.33
C GLN A 179 5.71 -12.27 -14.17
N ILE A 180 6.88 -12.16 -13.55
CA ILE A 180 8.16 -12.02 -14.28
C ILE A 180 8.46 -13.30 -15.07
N VAL A 181 8.23 -14.48 -14.47
CA VAL A 181 8.41 -15.77 -15.14
C VAL A 181 7.48 -15.89 -16.36
N ALA A 182 6.21 -15.52 -16.22
CA ALA A 182 5.24 -15.48 -17.31
C ALA A 182 5.67 -14.51 -18.42
N SER A 183 6.02 -13.27 -18.08
CA SER A 183 6.44 -12.28 -19.07
C SER A 183 7.75 -12.63 -19.77
N LEU A 184 8.67 -13.35 -19.10
CA LEU A 184 9.86 -13.91 -19.76
C LEU A 184 9.47 -14.95 -20.81
N ALA A 185 8.48 -15.81 -20.53
CA ALA A 185 7.96 -16.76 -21.49
C ALA A 185 7.34 -16.05 -22.70
N GLU A 186 6.54 -15.01 -22.46
CA GLU A 186 5.93 -14.19 -23.52
C GLU A 186 6.98 -13.54 -24.42
N ALA A 187 8.04 -12.97 -23.81
CA ALA A 187 9.14 -12.36 -24.55
C ALA A 187 9.87 -13.40 -25.43
N LYS A 188 10.06 -14.62 -24.92
CA LYS A 188 10.65 -15.73 -25.69
C LYS A 188 9.75 -16.20 -26.83
N ILE A 189 8.44 -16.21 -26.61
CA ILE A 189 7.46 -16.55 -27.66
C ILE A 189 7.47 -15.48 -28.74
N ALA A 190 7.54 -14.20 -28.36
CA ALA A 190 7.62 -13.09 -29.30
C ALA A 190 8.95 -13.12 -30.10
N GLU A 191 10.07 -13.41 -29.44
CA GLU A 191 11.37 -13.65 -30.09
C GLU A 191 11.31 -14.81 -31.09
N ALA A 192 10.57 -15.87 -30.75
CA ALA A 192 10.31 -17.02 -31.61
C ALA A 192 9.14 -16.80 -32.60
N GLN A 193 8.76 -15.54 -32.89
CA GLN A 193 7.72 -15.18 -33.86
C GLN A 193 6.36 -15.85 -33.60
N GLY A 194 6.00 -16.01 -32.32
CA GLY A 194 4.74 -16.61 -31.88
C GLY A 194 4.80 -18.13 -31.63
N LEU A 195 5.94 -18.78 -31.90
CA LEU A 195 6.11 -20.20 -31.58
C LEU A 195 6.30 -20.41 -30.07
N VAL A 196 5.51 -21.30 -29.48
CA VAL A 196 5.68 -21.68 -28.07
C VAL A 196 6.72 -22.79 -27.98
N THR A 197 7.98 -22.39 -27.85
CA THR A 197 9.12 -23.30 -27.74
C THR A 197 9.07 -24.12 -26.44
N PRO A 198 9.79 -25.27 -26.37
CA PRO A 198 9.85 -26.07 -25.14
C PRO A 198 10.29 -25.28 -23.91
N ASP A 199 11.22 -24.34 -24.07
CA ASP A 199 11.71 -23.50 -22.97
C ASP A 199 10.68 -22.46 -22.54
N ALA A 200 9.98 -21.83 -23.49
CA ALA A 200 8.87 -20.94 -23.16
C ALA A 200 7.75 -21.71 -22.43
N ARG A 201 7.38 -22.90 -22.91
CA ARG A 201 6.39 -23.75 -22.25
C ARG A 201 6.77 -24.07 -20.80
N LYS A 202 8.03 -24.39 -20.51
CA LYS A 202 8.48 -24.65 -19.14
C LYS A 202 8.24 -23.45 -18.22
N LEU A 203 8.54 -22.23 -18.70
CA LEU A 203 8.31 -21.00 -17.93
C LEU A 203 6.81 -20.74 -17.73
N LEU A 204 5.97 -20.98 -18.75
CA LEU A 204 4.52 -20.86 -18.61
C LEU A 204 3.97 -21.81 -17.53
N VAL A 205 4.37 -23.08 -17.58
CA VAL A 205 3.99 -24.08 -16.58
C VAL A 205 4.48 -23.66 -15.20
N GLN A 206 5.74 -23.26 -15.06
CA GLN A 206 6.32 -22.79 -13.81
C GLN A 206 5.53 -21.59 -13.24
N SER A 207 5.14 -20.62 -14.08
CA SER A 207 4.36 -19.47 -13.63
C SER A 207 2.98 -19.87 -13.10
N LEU A 208 2.35 -20.89 -13.68
CA LEU A 208 1.05 -21.40 -13.23
C LEU A 208 1.15 -22.29 -12.00
N GLU A 209 2.28 -22.98 -11.80
CA GLU A 209 2.57 -23.70 -10.55
C GLU A 209 2.71 -22.72 -9.36
N MET A 210 3.22 -21.51 -9.63
CA MET A 210 3.31 -20.45 -8.63
C MET A 210 1.95 -19.74 -8.42
N VAL A 211 1.28 -19.36 -9.51
CA VAL A 211 -0.02 -18.68 -9.50
C VAL A 211 -0.94 -19.27 -10.59
N PRO A 212 -1.89 -20.15 -10.22
CA PRO A 212 -2.72 -20.89 -11.19
C PRO A 212 -3.63 -20.03 -12.08
N ASP A 213 -3.98 -18.83 -11.63
CA ASP A 213 -4.99 -17.98 -12.26
C ASP A 213 -4.40 -16.94 -13.22
N LEU A 214 -3.13 -17.08 -13.62
CA LEU A 214 -2.52 -16.17 -14.59
C LEU A 214 -3.11 -16.39 -15.99
N SER A 215 -3.86 -15.41 -16.49
CA SER A 215 -4.56 -15.47 -17.78
C SER A 215 -3.62 -15.64 -18.97
N SER A 216 -2.48 -14.93 -18.98
CA SER A 216 -1.54 -14.95 -20.10
C SER A 216 -0.93 -16.35 -20.33
N PRO A 217 -0.38 -17.02 -19.30
CA PRO A 217 0.09 -18.40 -19.45
C PRO A 217 -0.97 -19.39 -19.89
N GLN A 218 -2.22 -19.26 -19.40
CA GLN A 218 -3.31 -20.10 -19.89
C GLN A 218 -3.57 -19.88 -21.39
N TYR A 219 -3.56 -18.64 -21.86
CA TYR A 219 -3.69 -18.35 -23.29
C TYR A 219 -2.57 -19.00 -24.12
N TYR A 220 -1.30 -18.80 -23.72
CA TYR A 220 -0.15 -19.31 -24.48
C TYR A 220 0.00 -20.83 -24.41
N LEU A 221 -0.41 -21.49 -23.33
CA LEU A 221 -0.49 -22.95 -23.30
C LEU A 221 -1.57 -23.49 -24.25
N GLY A 222 -2.67 -22.76 -24.46
CA GLY A 222 -3.66 -23.11 -25.48
C GLY A 222 -3.10 -22.96 -26.89
N LEU A 223 -2.32 -21.89 -27.13
CA LEU A 223 -1.59 -21.72 -28.37
C LEU A 223 -0.58 -22.85 -28.61
N TYR A 224 0.12 -23.30 -27.56
CA TYR A 224 0.98 -24.47 -27.63
C TYR A 224 0.19 -25.73 -28.01
N ASP A 225 -0.93 -26.00 -27.34
CA ASP A 225 -1.78 -27.15 -27.63
C ASP A 225 -2.24 -27.14 -29.11
N LEU A 226 -2.62 -25.97 -29.64
CA LEU A 226 -2.95 -25.79 -31.06
C LEU A 226 -1.74 -26.08 -31.98
N GLN A 227 -0.56 -25.55 -31.66
CA GLN A 227 0.68 -25.77 -32.42
C GLN A 227 1.13 -27.24 -32.43
N GLN A 228 0.73 -28.02 -31.44
CA GLN A 228 0.96 -29.47 -31.37
C GLN A 228 -0.12 -30.29 -32.09
N GLY A 229 -1.09 -29.67 -32.74
CA GLY A 229 -2.18 -30.36 -33.41
C GLY A 229 -3.28 -30.87 -32.47
N ASN A 230 -3.43 -30.27 -31.28
CA ASN A 230 -4.45 -30.61 -30.30
C ASN A 230 -5.51 -29.49 -30.16
N PRO A 231 -6.30 -29.20 -31.20
CA PRO A 231 -7.26 -28.09 -31.20
C PRO A 231 -8.33 -28.22 -30.11
N ASP A 232 -8.79 -29.44 -29.79
CA ASP A 232 -9.78 -29.66 -28.73
C ASP A 232 -9.24 -29.27 -27.34
N SER A 233 -7.95 -29.53 -27.10
CA SER A 233 -7.30 -29.14 -25.84
C SER A 233 -7.13 -27.62 -25.75
N ALA A 234 -6.76 -26.97 -26.86
CA ALA A 234 -6.69 -25.52 -26.96
C ALA A 234 -8.06 -24.87 -26.70
N ALA A 235 -9.11 -25.37 -27.37
CA ALA A 235 -10.48 -24.89 -27.21
C ALA A 235 -10.96 -25.01 -25.76
N LYS A 236 -10.77 -26.18 -25.14
CA LYS A 236 -11.16 -26.43 -23.75
C LYS A 236 -10.46 -25.46 -22.79
N ARG A 237 -9.17 -25.20 -23.00
CA ARG A 237 -8.40 -24.28 -22.17
C ARG A 237 -8.86 -22.83 -22.33
N TRP A 238 -9.04 -22.36 -23.56
CA TRP A 238 -9.51 -21.00 -23.83
C TRP A 238 -10.94 -20.77 -23.36
N GLN A 239 -11.82 -21.76 -23.49
CA GLN A 239 -13.17 -21.70 -22.94
C GLN A 239 -13.13 -21.59 -21.41
N SER A 240 -12.35 -22.45 -20.74
CA SER A 240 -12.18 -22.39 -19.29
C SER A 240 -11.59 -21.04 -18.82
N LEU A 241 -10.68 -20.45 -19.60
CA LEU A 241 -10.15 -19.12 -19.30
C LEU A 241 -11.26 -18.05 -19.40
N LEU A 242 -12.12 -18.11 -20.42
CA LEU A 242 -13.25 -17.19 -20.55
C LEU A 242 -14.28 -17.36 -19.44
N ASP A 243 -14.62 -18.60 -19.09
CA ASP A 243 -15.61 -18.91 -18.05
C ASP A 243 -15.19 -18.36 -16.67
N ASN A 244 -13.87 -18.28 -16.42
CA ASN A 244 -13.29 -17.76 -15.18
C ASN A 244 -12.88 -16.28 -15.26
N SER A 245 -13.12 -15.59 -16.39
CA SER A 245 -12.70 -14.20 -16.58
C SER A 245 -13.86 -13.21 -16.43
N PRO A 246 -13.62 -12.01 -15.87
CA PRO A 246 -14.53 -10.89 -16.02
C PRO A 246 -14.80 -10.58 -17.51
N THR A 247 -16.03 -10.21 -17.86
CA THR A 247 -16.43 -9.97 -19.26
C THR A 247 -15.68 -8.81 -19.92
N ASP A 248 -15.16 -7.87 -19.13
CA ASP A 248 -14.41 -6.67 -19.53
C ASP A 248 -12.89 -6.83 -19.42
N ALA A 249 -12.40 -8.03 -19.09
CA ALA A 249 -10.97 -8.26 -18.94
C ALA A 249 -10.20 -8.04 -20.26
N PRO A 250 -9.03 -7.38 -20.25
CA PRO A 250 -8.31 -6.98 -21.47
C PRO A 250 -7.94 -8.12 -22.43
N TRP A 251 -7.79 -9.36 -21.91
CA TRP A 251 -7.44 -10.53 -22.70
C TRP A 251 -8.64 -11.21 -23.37
N VAL A 252 -9.86 -10.97 -22.90
CA VAL A 252 -11.08 -11.64 -23.38
C VAL A 252 -11.28 -11.50 -24.89
N PRO A 253 -11.12 -10.32 -25.53
CA PRO A 253 -11.25 -10.20 -26.98
C PRO A 253 -10.28 -11.11 -27.74
N ARG A 254 -9.04 -11.22 -27.26
CA ARG A 254 -8.00 -12.06 -27.88
C ARG A 254 -8.31 -13.55 -27.76
N VAL A 255 -8.81 -13.99 -26.61
CA VAL A 255 -9.19 -15.41 -26.39
C VAL A 255 -10.38 -15.79 -27.27
N ARG A 256 -11.39 -14.91 -27.38
CA ARG A 256 -12.54 -15.11 -28.28
C ARG A 256 -12.10 -15.23 -29.74
N GLN A 257 -11.24 -14.30 -30.19
CA GLN A 257 -10.69 -14.36 -31.55
C GLN A 257 -9.97 -15.68 -31.83
N ALA A 258 -9.22 -16.22 -30.86
CA ALA A 258 -8.54 -17.50 -31.02
C ALA A 258 -9.51 -18.68 -31.15
N LEU A 259 -10.62 -18.68 -30.40
CA LEU A 259 -11.71 -19.66 -30.54
C LEU A 259 -12.44 -19.53 -31.89
N ASP A 260 -12.72 -18.30 -32.34
CA ASP A 260 -13.37 -18.06 -33.63
C ASP A 260 -12.49 -18.56 -34.81
N GLN A 261 -11.19 -18.32 -34.74
CA GLN A 261 -10.22 -18.81 -35.74
C GLN A 261 -10.16 -20.34 -35.77
N LEU A 262 -10.24 -20.98 -34.62
CA LEU A 262 -10.28 -22.44 -34.53
C LEU A 262 -11.55 -23.01 -35.16
N ALA A 263 -12.71 -22.39 -34.90
CA ALA A 263 -13.99 -22.79 -35.48
C ALA A 263 -14.06 -22.58 -37.00
N ALA A 264 -13.37 -21.58 -37.53
CA ALA A 264 -13.29 -21.32 -38.98
C ALA A 264 -12.30 -22.22 -39.73
N GLY A 265 -11.35 -22.84 -39.01
CA GLY A 265 -10.29 -23.67 -39.58
C GLY A 265 -10.51 -25.19 -39.47
N GLY A 266 -11.59 -25.64 -38.81
CA GLY A 266 -12.02 -27.04 -38.74
C GLY A 266 -13.12 -27.36 -39.74
#